data_AF-A0A922G266-F1
#
_entry.id   AF-A0A922G266-F1
#
_cell.length_a   1.000
_cell.length_b   1.000
_cell.length_c   1.000
_cell.angle_alpha   90.00
_cell.angle_beta   90.00
_cell.angle_gamma   90.00
#
_symmetry.space_group_name_H-M   'P 1'
#
loop_
_entity.id
_entity.type
_entity.pdbx_description
1 polymer ?
#
loop_
_entity_poly.entity_id
_entity_poly.type
_entity_poly.pdbx_seq_one_letter_code
_entity_poly.pdbx_strand_id
1 'polypeptide(L)'
;MDANDRWKNIDAQKQAKLEIKSGILKRIEEKENERDSFELRISNVNLSHIDEKEKNLRIEVERKTNQLAEKDFESNIRQKQSELYSIEQKIKAINREKDIMAADSEDRVKLSLKKAELDNHKKKHKKIIDEYKDRIRGVLKGRLPPEKDLKKEITQALRAVGIEFDDLNTKSREAEKEVNMLQIKIQEVNSNLSKHHKDMECKHYSDSEKFYVSVFFRILQVLVVVMFC
;
A
#
# COMPACT_ATOMS: atom_id res chain seq x y z
N MET A 1 29.67 51.42 -135.47
CA MET A 1 30.38 51.24 -134.18
C MET A 1 31.70 51.98 -134.29
N ASP A 2 31.80 53.07 -133.53
CA ASP A 2 32.89 54.04 -133.58
C ASP A 2 34.17 53.48 -132.90
N ALA A 3 35.35 53.77 -133.45
CA ALA A 3 36.63 53.34 -132.88
C ALA A 3 36.84 53.88 -131.45
N ASN A 4 36.21 55.02 -131.15
CA ASN A 4 36.16 55.65 -129.83
C ASN A 4 35.47 54.76 -128.78
N ASP A 5 34.41 54.05 -129.14
CA ASP A 5 33.66 53.18 -128.21
C ASP A 5 34.46 51.93 -127.82
N ARG A 6 35.25 51.38 -128.75
CA ARG A 6 36.15 50.25 -128.47
C ARG A 6 37.28 50.65 -127.52
N TRP A 7 37.85 51.85 -127.69
CA TRP A 7 38.90 52.35 -126.81
C TRP A 7 38.37 52.59 -125.38
N LYS A 8 37.19 53.19 -125.25
CA LYS A 8 36.50 53.36 -123.96
C LYS A 8 36.20 52.03 -123.25
N ASN A 9 35.80 51.00 -123.99
CA ASN A 9 35.52 49.68 -123.42
C ASN A 9 36.81 48.98 -122.92
N ILE A 10 37.91 49.06 -123.69
CA ILE A 10 39.21 48.52 -123.28
C ILE A 10 39.74 49.25 -122.03
N ASP A 11 39.61 50.58 -121.99
CA ASP A 11 40.04 51.38 -120.85
C ASP A 11 39.19 51.08 -119.60
N ALA A 12 37.86 50.95 -119.75
CA ALA A 12 36.97 50.51 -118.68
C ALA A 12 37.31 49.10 -118.18
N GLN A 13 37.65 48.16 -119.07
CA GLN A 13 38.06 46.81 -118.69
C GLN A 13 39.41 46.81 -117.96
N LYS A 14 40.36 47.65 -118.39
CA LYS A 14 41.64 47.83 -117.73
C LYS A 14 41.44 48.41 -116.32
N GLN A 15 40.59 49.42 -116.19
CA GLN A 15 40.25 50.04 -114.92
C GLN A 15 39.56 49.05 -113.98
N ALA A 16 38.57 48.28 -114.46
CA ALA A 16 37.91 47.23 -113.68
C ALA A 16 38.90 46.16 -113.20
N LYS A 17 39.86 45.74 -114.04
CA LYS A 17 40.91 44.79 -113.63
C LYS A 17 41.85 45.37 -112.58
N LEU A 18 42.18 46.66 -112.66
CA LEU A 18 42.99 47.35 -111.64
C LEU A 18 42.25 47.44 -110.30
N GLU A 19 40.95 47.74 -110.33
CA GLU A 19 40.10 47.79 -109.13
C GLU A 19 39.95 46.42 -108.49
N ILE A 20 39.73 45.36 -109.28
CA ILE A 20 39.69 43.97 -108.79
C ILE A 20 41.04 43.60 -108.16
N LYS A 21 42.16 43.91 -108.82
CA LYS A 21 43.50 43.62 -108.30
C LYS A 21 43.74 44.37 -106.97
N SER A 22 43.37 45.64 -106.89
CA SER A 22 43.46 46.44 -105.67
C SER A 22 42.62 45.83 -104.54
N GLY A 23 41.38 45.40 -104.82
CA GLY A 23 40.52 44.73 -103.85
C GLY A 23 41.03 43.37 -103.39
N ILE A 24 41.68 42.58 -104.25
CA ILE A 24 42.35 41.34 -103.85
C ILE A 24 43.54 41.64 -102.94
N LEU A 25 44.38 42.62 -103.28
CA LEU A 25 45.53 43.00 -102.47
C LEU A 25 45.12 43.44 -101.06
N LYS A 26 44.08 44.28 -100.94
CA LYS A 26 43.53 44.67 -99.63
C LYS A 26 43.07 43.47 -98.80
N ARG A 27 42.38 42.51 -99.40
CA ARG A 27 41.93 41.30 -98.67
C ARG A 27 43.09 40.41 -98.23
N ILE A 28 44.17 40.35 -99.00
CA ILE A 28 45.39 39.63 -98.60
C ILE A 28 46.01 40.32 -97.39
N GLU A 29 46.20 41.63 -97.46
CA GLU A 29 46.76 42.43 -96.36
C GLU A 29 45.91 42.34 -95.08
N GLU A 30 44.57 42.40 -95.20
CA GLU A 30 43.65 42.19 -94.07
C GLU A 30 43.84 40.81 -93.42
N LYS A 31 43.99 39.75 -94.23
CA LYS A 31 44.19 38.37 -93.71
C LYS A 31 45.56 38.16 -93.10
N GLU A 32 46.59 38.82 -93.61
CA GLU A 32 47.93 38.82 -93.01
C GLU A 32 47.89 39.52 -91.64
N ASN A 33 47.24 40.68 -91.54
CA ASN A 33 47.06 41.38 -90.27
C ASN A 33 46.26 40.56 -89.25
N GLU A 34 45.19 39.86 -89.68
CA GLU A 34 44.43 38.94 -88.82
C GLU A 34 45.31 37.78 -88.33
N ARG A 35 46.06 37.14 -89.23
CA ARG A 35 46.97 36.04 -88.89
C ARG A 35 48.00 36.49 -87.85
N ASP A 36 48.67 37.62 -88.08
CA ASP A 36 49.71 38.13 -87.20
C ASP A 36 49.14 38.49 -85.82
N SER A 37 47.92 39.03 -85.78
CA SER A 37 47.16 39.26 -84.53
C SER A 37 46.86 37.97 -83.77
N PHE A 38 46.45 36.90 -84.47
CA PHE A 38 46.21 35.60 -83.85
C PHE A 38 47.50 34.93 -83.36
N GLU A 39 48.57 34.98 -84.14
CA GLU A 39 49.88 34.41 -83.78
C GLU A 39 50.44 35.09 -82.52
N LEU A 40 50.32 36.42 -82.43
CA LEU A 40 50.69 37.17 -81.24
C LEU A 40 49.88 36.74 -80.01
N ARG A 41 48.56 36.56 -80.17
CA ARG A 41 47.69 36.08 -79.08
C ARG A 41 48.06 34.67 -78.64
N ILE A 42 48.36 33.77 -79.57
CA ILE A 42 48.76 32.38 -79.28
C ILE A 42 50.11 32.36 -78.55
N SER A 43 51.08 33.15 -79.01
CA SER A 43 52.40 33.28 -78.38
C SER A 43 52.33 33.81 -76.94
N ASN A 44 51.38 34.70 -76.66
CA ASN A 44 51.16 35.24 -75.31
C ASN A 44 50.51 34.24 -74.34
N VAL A 45 49.99 33.10 -74.81
CA VAL A 45 49.41 32.07 -73.95
C VAL A 45 50.50 31.14 -73.45
N ASN A 46 50.77 31.18 -72.14
CA ASN A 46 51.69 30.25 -71.51
C ASN A 46 51.02 28.90 -71.24
N LEU A 47 51.06 28.01 -72.23
CA LEU A 47 50.51 26.65 -72.14
C LEU A 47 51.14 25.86 -70.98
N SER A 48 52.46 25.98 -70.76
CA SER A 48 53.14 25.25 -69.68
C SER A 48 52.61 25.62 -68.28
N HIS A 49 52.23 26.88 -68.07
CA HIS A 49 51.63 27.32 -66.82
C HIS A 49 50.22 26.78 -66.63
N ILE A 50 49.43 26.68 -67.71
CA ILE A 50 48.09 26.09 -67.68
C ILE A 50 48.18 24.61 -67.34
N ASP A 51 49.09 23.88 -67.98
CA ASP A 51 49.29 22.44 -67.76
C ASP A 51 49.73 22.16 -66.32
N GLU A 52 50.67 22.94 -65.78
CA GLU A 52 51.14 22.79 -64.40
C GLU A 52 50.01 23.09 -63.39
N LYS A 53 49.20 24.13 -63.66
CA LYS A 53 48.02 24.44 -62.83
C LYS A 53 47.00 23.32 -62.85
N GLU A 54 46.72 22.74 -64.02
CA GLU A 54 45.80 21.62 -64.17
C GLU A 54 46.30 20.38 -63.40
N LYS A 55 47.59 20.06 -63.55
CA LYS A 55 48.23 18.96 -62.82
C LYS A 55 48.09 19.14 -61.31
N ASN A 56 48.38 20.34 -60.80
CA ASN A 56 48.24 20.64 -59.37
C ASN A 56 46.80 20.53 -58.87
N LEU A 57 45.83 21.00 -59.66
CA LEU A 57 44.41 20.86 -59.32
C LEU A 57 43.98 19.39 -59.29
N ARG A 58 44.44 18.57 -60.23
CA ARG A 58 44.15 17.12 -60.23
C ARG A 58 44.70 16.46 -58.96
N ILE A 59 45.93 16.78 -58.57
CA ILE A 59 46.54 16.26 -57.33
C ILE A 59 45.72 16.66 -56.10
N GLU A 60 45.29 17.93 -56.01
CA GLU A 60 44.51 18.40 -54.86
C GLU A 60 43.11 17.75 -54.81
N VAL A 61 42.46 17.57 -55.97
CA VAL A 61 41.18 16.85 -56.07
C VAL A 61 41.32 15.41 -55.60
N GLU A 62 42.36 14.71 -56.06
CA GLU A 62 42.64 13.33 -55.63
C GLU A 62 42.89 13.26 -54.11
N ARG A 63 43.72 14.18 -53.59
CA ARG A 63 44.00 14.28 -52.15
C ARG A 63 42.72 14.50 -51.34
N LYS A 64 41.84 15.41 -51.78
CA LYS A 64 40.57 15.69 -51.11
C LYS A 64 39.59 14.53 -51.20
N THR A 65 39.60 13.81 -52.32
CA THR A 65 38.77 12.62 -52.54
C THR A 65 39.18 11.51 -51.59
N ASN A 66 40.48 11.24 -51.46
CA ASN A 66 41.01 10.25 -50.54
C ASN A 66 40.69 10.60 -49.08
N GLN A 67 40.88 11.87 -48.68
CA GLN A 67 40.49 12.34 -47.34
C GLN A 67 38.99 12.19 -47.05
N LEU A 68 38.14 12.27 -48.07
CA LEU A 68 36.70 12.09 -47.91
C LEU A 68 36.36 10.61 -47.75
N ALA A 69 37.00 9.75 -48.54
CA ALA A 69 36.84 8.30 -48.50
C ALA A 69 37.29 7.71 -47.16
N GLU A 70 38.46 8.12 -46.64
CA GLU A 70 38.99 7.66 -45.35
C GLU A 70 38.07 7.93 -44.15
N LYS A 71 37.16 8.91 -44.25
CA LYS A 71 36.25 9.25 -43.15
C LYS A 71 35.10 8.26 -42.98
N ASP A 72 34.85 7.38 -43.96
CA ASP A 72 33.86 6.31 -43.92
C ASP A 72 32.51 6.74 -43.30
N PHE A 73 32.05 7.95 -43.64
CA PHE A 73 30.87 8.57 -43.02
C PHE A 73 29.65 7.66 -43.10
N GLU A 74 29.49 6.99 -44.23
CA GLU A 74 28.38 6.10 -44.50
C GLU A 74 28.39 4.86 -43.57
N SER A 75 29.57 4.32 -43.26
CA SER A 75 29.70 3.24 -42.27
C SER A 75 29.37 3.74 -40.87
N ASN A 76 29.91 4.91 -40.49
CA ASN A 76 29.66 5.53 -39.20
C ASN A 76 28.16 5.85 -38.98
N ILE A 77 27.48 6.34 -40.01
CA ILE A 77 26.03 6.60 -39.97
C ILE A 77 25.26 5.31 -39.71
N ARG A 78 25.54 4.25 -40.48
CA ARG A 78 24.88 2.95 -40.29
C ARG A 78 25.14 2.35 -38.90
N GLN A 79 26.37 2.44 -38.42
CA GLN A 79 26.71 2.00 -37.07
C GLN A 79 25.89 2.76 -36.02
N LYS A 80 25.85 4.09 -36.12
CA LYS A 80 25.10 4.93 -35.17
C LYS A 80 23.59 4.66 -35.22
N GLN A 81 23.03 4.44 -36.41
CA GLN A 81 21.63 4.05 -36.55
C GLN A 81 21.33 2.71 -35.86
N SER A 82 22.23 1.73 -35.99
CA SER A 82 22.10 0.43 -35.31
C SER A 82 22.18 0.55 -33.79
N GLU A 83 23.14 1.33 -33.28
CA GLU A 83 23.28 1.63 -31.84
C GLU A 83 22.02 2.30 -31.29
N LEU A 84 21.47 3.28 -32.02
CA LEU A 84 20.26 4.02 -31.63
C LEU A 84 19.06 3.07 -31.55
N TYR A 85 18.87 2.21 -32.56
CA TYR A 85 17.82 1.20 -32.54
C TYR A 85 17.96 0.24 -31.34
N SER A 86 19.17 -0.24 -31.05
CA SER A 86 19.44 -1.12 -29.91
C SER A 86 19.08 -0.45 -28.57
N ILE A 87 19.48 0.81 -28.40
CA ILE A 87 19.18 1.60 -27.20
C ILE A 87 17.66 1.79 -27.07
N GLU A 88 16.97 2.10 -28.16
CA GLU A 88 15.51 2.28 -28.15
C GLU A 88 14.77 1.01 -27.71
N GLN A 89 15.23 -0.17 -28.16
CA GLN A 89 14.66 -1.45 -27.70
C GLN A 89 14.91 -1.67 -26.21
N LYS A 90 16.10 -1.34 -25.69
CA LYS A 90 16.40 -1.41 -24.25
C LYS A 90 15.51 -0.47 -23.44
N ILE A 91 15.27 0.76 -23.90
CA ILE A 91 14.37 1.72 -23.24
C ILE A 91 12.94 1.17 -23.20
N LYS A 92 12.46 0.57 -24.29
CA LYS A 92 11.13 -0.06 -24.33
C LYS A 92 11.02 -1.22 -23.35
N ALA A 93 12.05 -2.06 -23.23
CA ALA A 93 12.09 -3.17 -22.27
C ALA A 93 12.04 -2.66 -20.81
N ILE A 94 12.89 -1.68 -20.47
CA ILE A 94 12.95 -1.10 -19.12
C ILE A 94 11.62 -0.43 -18.74
N ASN A 95 10.97 0.28 -19.67
CA ASN A 95 9.67 0.88 -19.38
C ASN A 95 8.60 -0.16 -19.07
N ARG A 96 8.56 -1.28 -19.82
CA ARG A 96 7.64 -2.38 -19.52
C ARG A 96 7.92 -3.00 -18.14
N GLU A 97 9.19 -3.21 -17.81
CA GLU A 97 9.59 -3.74 -16.50
C GLU A 97 9.20 -2.79 -15.36
N LYS A 98 9.40 -1.48 -15.54
CA LYS A 98 8.96 -0.44 -14.59
C LYS A 98 7.44 -0.49 -14.36
N ASP A 99 6.66 -0.66 -15.42
CA ASP A 99 5.19 -0.72 -15.30
C ASP A 99 4.74 -2.01 -14.58
N ILE A 100 5.41 -3.14 -14.83
CA ILE A 100 5.19 -4.40 -14.08
C ILE A 100 5.54 -4.21 -12.60
N MET A 101 6.71 -3.63 -12.30
CA MET A 101 7.14 -3.37 -10.92
C MET A 101 6.18 -2.42 -10.18
N ALA A 102 5.61 -1.44 -10.88
CA ALA A 102 4.62 -0.53 -10.31
C ALA A 102 3.35 -1.28 -9.91
N ALA A 103 2.85 -2.17 -10.77
CA ALA A 103 1.70 -3.03 -10.47
C ALA A 103 1.99 -3.97 -9.28
N ASP A 104 3.14 -4.65 -9.28
CA ASP A 104 3.56 -5.54 -8.19
C ASP A 104 3.74 -4.80 -6.85
N SER A 105 4.12 -3.52 -6.91
CA SER A 105 4.30 -2.70 -5.70
C SER A 105 2.98 -2.47 -4.96
N GLU A 106 1.86 -2.28 -5.68
CA GLU A 106 0.54 -2.13 -5.06
C GLU A 106 0.11 -3.42 -4.36
N ASP A 107 0.28 -4.56 -5.03
CA ASP A 107 -0.03 -5.87 -4.46
C ASP A 107 0.85 -6.20 -3.24
N ARG A 108 2.13 -5.83 -3.27
CA ARG A 108 3.03 -5.95 -2.11
C ARG A 108 2.54 -5.13 -0.91
N VAL A 109 2.09 -3.90 -1.11
CA VAL A 109 1.55 -3.06 -0.03
C VAL A 109 0.29 -3.71 0.55
N LYS A 110 -0.63 -4.16 -0.32
CA LYS A 110 -1.86 -4.84 0.09
C LYS A 110 -1.58 -6.13 0.86
N LEU A 111 -0.60 -6.91 0.42
CA LEU A 111 -0.18 -8.12 1.10
C LEU A 111 0.42 -7.82 2.48
N SER A 112 1.23 -6.77 2.59
CA SER A 112 1.80 -6.31 3.86
C SER A 112 0.72 -5.92 4.87
N LEU A 113 -0.29 -5.16 4.43
CA LEU A 113 -1.44 -4.78 5.26
C LEU A 113 -2.23 -6.00 5.74
N LYS A 114 -2.58 -6.91 4.83
CA LYS A 114 -3.28 -8.15 5.19
C LYS A 114 -2.48 -9.03 6.15
N LYS A 115 -1.15 -9.06 6.01
CA LYS A 115 -0.27 -9.78 6.93
C LYS A 115 -0.30 -9.17 8.33
N ALA A 116 -0.25 -7.84 8.43
CA ALA A 116 -0.36 -7.14 9.70
C ALA A 116 -1.73 -7.35 10.37
N GLU A 117 -2.82 -7.32 9.60
CA GLU A 117 -4.17 -7.64 10.08
C GLU A 117 -4.25 -9.08 10.60
N LEU A 118 -3.72 -10.04 9.85
CA LEU A 118 -3.68 -11.45 10.26
C LEU A 118 -2.92 -11.64 11.56
N ASP A 119 -1.76 -11.00 11.72
CA ASP A 119 -0.97 -11.07 12.96
C ASP A 119 -1.71 -10.42 14.13
N ASN A 120 -2.46 -9.35 13.90
CA ASN A 120 -3.34 -8.76 14.92
C ASN A 120 -4.46 -9.73 15.33
N HIS A 121 -5.12 -10.38 14.37
CA HIS A 121 -6.14 -11.40 14.65
C HIS A 121 -5.56 -12.60 15.40
N LYS A 122 -4.37 -13.08 15.04
CA LYS A 122 -3.66 -14.14 15.79
C LYS A 122 -3.39 -13.74 17.24
N LYS A 123 -2.95 -12.51 17.48
CA LYS A 123 -2.75 -11.98 18.84
C LYS A 123 -4.06 -11.94 19.63
N LYS A 124 -5.16 -11.50 19.00
CA LYS A 124 -6.50 -11.51 19.63
C LYS A 124 -6.96 -12.93 19.96
N HIS A 125 -6.85 -13.88 19.04
CA HIS A 125 -7.21 -15.28 19.29
C HIS A 125 -6.36 -15.89 20.40
N LYS A 126 -5.05 -15.61 20.43
CA LYS A 126 -4.17 -16.07 21.50
C LYS A 126 -4.63 -15.55 22.86
N LYS A 127 -4.95 -14.26 22.97
CA LYS A 127 -5.49 -13.68 24.21
C LYS A 127 -6.76 -14.38 24.68
N ILE A 128 -7.72 -14.59 23.77
CA ILE A 128 -8.97 -15.31 24.08
C ILE A 128 -8.68 -16.73 24.57
N ILE A 129 -7.79 -17.46 23.90
CA ILE A 129 -7.40 -18.82 24.30
C ILE A 129 -6.75 -18.81 25.70
N ASP A 130 -5.84 -17.87 25.95
CA ASP A 130 -5.14 -17.76 27.24
C ASP A 130 -6.14 -17.39 28.36
N GLU A 131 -7.08 -16.48 28.12
CA GLU A 131 -8.18 -16.14 29.04
C GLU A 131 -9.04 -17.37 29.39
N TYR A 132 -9.44 -18.16 28.39
CA TYR A 132 -10.22 -19.39 28.65
C TYR A 132 -9.39 -20.44 29.39
N LYS A 133 -8.09 -20.58 29.08
CA LYS A 133 -7.20 -21.46 29.84
C LYS A 133 -7.09 -21.03 31.30
N ASP A 134 -7.01 -19.73 31.57
CA ASP A 134 -6.98 -19.19 32.93
C ASP A 134 -8.27 -19.47 33.68
N ARG A 135 -9.43 -19.30 33.02
CA ARG A 135 -10.73 -19.64 33.61
C ARG A 135 -10.84 -21.13 33.92
N ILE A 136 -10.43 -22.00 33.00
CA ILE A 136 -10.41 -23.46 33.22
C ILE A 136 -9.49 -23.82 34.39
N ARG A 137 -8.29 -23.23 34.45
CA ARG A 137 -7.39 -23.39 35.60
C ARG A 137 -8.04 -22.94 36.90
N GLY A 138 -8.74 -21.81 36.91
CA GLY A 138 -9.49 -21.34 38.08
C GLY A 138 -10.50 -22.37 38.61
N VAL A 139 -11.30 -22.97 37.72
CA VAL A 139 -12.29 -23.99 38.08
C VAL A 139 -11.62 -25.30 38.51
N LEU A 140 -10.57 -25.72 37.81
CA LEU A 140 -9.89 -27.00 38.02
C LEU A 140 -8.69 -26.89 38.98
N LYS A 141 -8.73 -25.95 39.93
CA LYS A 141 -7.73 -25.78 41.01
C LYS A 141 -6.29 -25.70 40.49
N GLY A 142 -6.08 -24.92 39.42
CA GLY A 142 -4.78 -24.64 38.79
C GLY A 142 -4.39 -25.58 37.65
N ARG A 143 -5.13 -26.67 37.40
CA ARG A 143 -4.80 -27.65 36.35
C ARG A 143 -5.40 -27.26 35.01
N LEU A 144 -4.69 -27.58 33.92
CA LEU A 144 -5.21 -27.48 32.56
C LEU A 144 -5.14 -28.86 31.89
N PRO A 145 -6.28 -29.58 31.81
CA PRO A 145 -6.32 -30.92 31.25
C PRO A 145 -5.99 -30.94 29.75
N PRO A 146 -5.45 -32.06 29.24
CA PRO A 146 -5.41 -32.32 27.81
C PRO A 146 -6.82 -32.31 27.20
N GLU A 147 -6.95 -31.86 25.95
CA GLU A 147 -8.25 -31.67 25.29
C GLU A 147 -9.14 -32.93 25.27
N LYS A 148 -8.51 -34.10 25.07
CA LYS A 148 -9.18 -35.42 25.10
C LYS A 148 -9.86 -35.74 26.44
N ASP A 149 -9.35 -35.19 27.53
CA ASP A 149 -9.79 -35.47 28.90
C ASP A 149 -10.60 -34.30 29.49
N LEU A 150 -10.53 -33.11 28.88
CA LEU A 150 -11.19 -31.88 29.32
C LEU A 150 -12.69 -32.07 29.58
N LYS A 151 -13.42 -32.71 28.66
CA LYS A 151 -14.87 -32.94 28.81
C LYS A 151 -15.18 -33.83 30.03
N LYS A 152 -14.36 -34.87 30.25
CA LYS A 152 -14.53 -35.78 31.39
C LYS A 152 -14.26 -35.05 32.70
N GLU A 153 -13.17 -34.29 32.77
CA GLU A 153 -12.80 -33.52 33.97
C GLU A 153 -13.82 -32.43 34.30
N ILE A 154 -14.35 -31.69 33.31
CA ILE A 154 -15.43 -30.71 33.52
C ILE A 154 -16.67 -31.40 34.08
N THR A 155 -17.06 -32.54 33.50
CA THR A 155 -18.24 -33.30 33.96
C THR A 155 -18.04 -33.79 35.39
N GLN A 156 -16.84 -34.25 35.74
CA GLN A 156 -16.50 -34.70 37.08
C GLN A 156 -16.51 -33.54 38.08
N ALA A 157 -15.91 -32.39 37.75
CA ALA A 157 -15.92 -31.19 38.58
C ALA A 157 -17.36 -30.72 38.84
N LEU A 158 -18.21 -30.71 37.80
CA LEU A 158 -19.61 -30.33 37.93
C LEU A 158 -20.39 -31.30 38.85
N ARG A 159 -20.14 -32.62 38.73
CA ARG A 159 -20.74 -33.61 39.64
C ARG A 159 -20.31 -33.42 41.09
N ALA A 160 -19.03 -33.15 41.32
CA ALA A 160 -18.52 -32.92 42.68
C ALA A 160 -19.20 -31.70 43.33
N VAL A 161 -19.30 -30.58 42.59
CA VAL A 161 -20.03 -29.38 43.05
C VAL A 161 -21.51 -29.67 43.30
N GLY A 162 -22.15 -30.47 42.45
CA GLY A 162 -23.55 -30.89 42.65
C GLY A 162 -23.75 -31.68 43.94
N ILE A 163 -22.84 -32.62 44.25
CA ILE A 163 -22.89 -33.40 45.49
C ILE A 163 -22.69 -32.50 46.71
N GLU A 164 -21.71 -31.58 46.66
CA GLU A 164 -21.48 -30.60 47.74
C GLU A 164 -22.71 -29.71 47.96
N PHE A 165 -23.37 -29.27 46.89
CA PHE A 165 -24.62 -28.50 46.97
C PHE A 165 -25.75 -29.31 47.62
N ASP A 166 -25.97 -30.55 47.20
CA ASP A 166 -27.03 -31.40 47.75
C ASP A 166 -26.81 -31.74 49.24
N ASP A 167 -25.56 -31.96 49.65
CA ASP A 167 -25.17 -32.15 51.06
C ASP A 167 -25.47 -30.90 51.90
N LEU A 168 -25.02 -29.73 51.44
CA LEU A 168 -25.30 -28.45 52.12
C LEU A 168 -26.81 -28.17 52.18
N ASN A 169 -27.56 -28.48 51.13
CA ASN A 169 -29.00 -28.31 51.10
C ASN A 169 -29.69 -29.24 52.12
N THR A 170 -29.20 -30.47 52.28
CA THR A 170 -29.70 -31.42 53.29
C THR A 170 -29.43 -30.91 54.70
N LYS A 171 -28.20 -30.47 54.98
CA LYS A 171 -27.81 -29.86 56.27
C LYS A 171 -28.62 -28.60 56.57
N SER A 172 -28.87 -27.77 55.56
CA SER A 172 -29.72 -26.57 55.68
C SER A 172 -31.14 -26.95 56.12
N ARG A 173 -31.74 -27.96 55.48
CA ARG A 173 -33.10 -28.44 55.82
C ARG A 173 -33.17 -29.09 57.20
N GLU A 174 -32.11 -29.77 57.63
CA GLU A 174 -32.02 -30.32 58.99
C GLU A 174 -31.94 -29.20 60.03
N ALA A 175 -31.07 -28.22 59.82
CA ALA A 175 -30.98 -27.03 60.67
C ALA A 175 -32.33 -26.27 60.73
N GLU A 176 -33.04 -26.15 59.62
CA GLU A 176 -34.38 -25.53 59.59
C GLU A 176 -35.39 -26.30 60.46
N LYS A 177 -35.36 -27.64 60.45
CA LYS A 177 -36.21 -28.46 61.33
C LYS A 177 -35.86 -28.27 62.80
N GLU A 178 -34.57 -28.20 63.14
CA GLU A 178 -34.12 -27.94 64.50
C GLU A 178 -34.59 -26.56 64.99
N VAL A 179 -34.44 -25.54 64.16
CA VAL A 179 -34.95 -24.19 64.44
C VAL A 179 -36.46 -24.21 64.68
N ASN A 180 -37.23 -24.89 63.82
CA ASN A 180 -38.68 -25.02 63.99
C ASN A 180 -39.05 -25.74 65.30
N MET A 181 -38.33 -26.80 65.67
CA MET A 181 -38.56 -27.52 66.93
C MET A 181 -38.26 -26.63 68.14
N LEU A 182 -37.15 -25.88 68.10
CA LEU A 182 -36.80 -24.94 69.17
C LEU A 182 -37.83 -23.82 69.27
N GLN A 183 -38.36 -23.32 68.14
CA GLN A 183 -39.42 -22.32 68.13
C GLN A 183 -40.71 -22.83 68.78
N ILE A 184 -41.11 -24.07 68.50
CA ILE A 184 -42.26 -24.72 69.16
C ILE A 184 -42.02 -24.84 70.67
N LYS A 185 -40.82 -25.30 71.10
CA LYS A 185 -40.47 -25.40 72.53
C LYS A 185 -40.50 -24.03 73.22
N ILE A 186 -40.01 -22.98 72.56
CA ILE A 186 -40.08 -21.61 73.07
C ILE A 186 -41.55 -21.19 73.24
N GLN A 187 -42.42 -21.46 72.28
CA GLN A 187 -43.85 -21.16 72.39
C GLN A 187 -44.52 -21.93 73.54
N GLU A 188 -44.17 -23.21 73.72
CA GLU A 188 -44.68 -24.04 74.81
C GLU A 188 -44.21 -23.53 76.18
N VAL A 189 -42.91 -23.23 76.34
CA VAL A 189 -42.36 -22.64 77.57
C VAL A 189 -43.02 -21.29 77.86
N ASN A 190 -43.22 -20.45 76.86
CA ASN A 190 -43.93 -19.18 77.02
C ASN A 190 -45.39 -19.37 77.47
N SER A 191 -46.09 -20.37 76.91
CA SER A 191 -47.45 -20.72 77.33
C SER A 191 -47.49 -21.20 78.79
N ASN A 192 -46.56 -22.08 79.17
CA ASN A 192 -46.43 -22.62 80.52
C ASN A 192 -46.07 -21.51 81.53
N LEU A 193 -45.14 -20.60 81.19
CA LEU A 193 -44.82 -19.44 82.01
C LEU A 193 -46.03 -18.52 82.19
N SER A 194 -46.77 -18.25 81.10
CA SER A 194 -48.00 -17.46 81.18
C SER A 194 -49.04 -18.09 82.09
N LYS A 195 -49.20 -19.42 82.03
CA LYS A 195 -50.10 -20.17 82.93
C LYS A 195 -49.63 -20.12 84.38
N HIS A 196 -48.35 -20.39 84.64
CA HIS A 196 -47.78 -20.31 85.99
C HIS A 196 -47.94 -18.91 86.58
N HIS A 197 -47.77 -17.86 85.77
CA HIS A 197 -47.97 -16.48 86.22
C HIS A 197 -49.42 -16.26 86.68
N LYS A 198 -50.41 -16.70 85.88
CA LYS A 198 -51.83 -16.65 86.25
C LYS A 198 -52.14 -17.46 87.52
N ASP A 199 -51.59 -18.67 87.64
CA ASP A 199 -51.81 -19.52 88.83
C ASP A 199 -51.23 -18.87 90.10
N MET A 200 -50.07 -18.22 90.00
CA MET A 200 -49.46 -17.46 91.09
C MET A 200 -50.31 -16.26 91.49
N GLU A 201 -50.83 -15.50 90.52
CA GLU A 201 -51.77 -14.41 90.78
C GLU A 201 -53.03 -14.94 91.48
N CYS A 202 -53.67 -16.01 90.97
CA CYS A 202 -54.83 -16.62 91.59
C CYS A 202 -54.57 -17.08 93.03
N LYS A 203 -53.43 -17.72 93.31
CA LYS A 203 -53.04 -18.07 94.70
C LYS A 203 -52.85 -16.83 95.56
N HIS A 204 -52.23 -15.78 95.04
CA HIS A 204 -52.03 -14.53 95.77
C HIS A 204 -53.39 -13.91 96.16
N TYR A 205 -54.40 -13.99 95.30
CA TYR A 205 -55.77 -13.57 95.62
C TYR A 205 -56.43 -14.47 96.67
N SER A 206 -56.31 -15.80 96.55
CA SER A 206 -56.89 -16.74 97.52
C SER A 206 -56.25 -16.69 98.90
N ASP A 207 -54.93 -16.48 98.98
CA ASP A 207 -54.22 -16.33 100.24
C ASP A 207 -54.53 -14.97 100.88
N SER A 208 -54.75 -13.93 100.07
CA SER A 208 -55.28 -12.64 100.54
C SER A 208 -56.69 -12.81 101.12
N GLU A 209 -57.60 -13.51 100.43
CA GLU A 209 -58.95 -13.79 100.93
C GLU A 209 -58.93 -14.60 102.24
N LYS A 210 -58.09 -15.64 102.35
CA LYS A 210 -57.95 -16.42 103.58
C LYS A 210 -57.38 -15.58 104.73
N PHE A 211 -56.46 -14.66 104.44
CA PHE A 211 -55.95 -13.72 105.44
C PHE A 211 -57.07 -12.78 105.91
N TYR A 212 -57.86 -12.21 105.00
CA TYR A 212 -59.01 -11.36 105.34
C TYR A 212 -60.05 -12.13 106.15
N VAL A 213 -60.40 -13.36 105.77
CA VAL A 213 -61.35 -14.21 106.51
C VAL A 213 -60.80 -14.58 107.89
N SER A 214 -59.51 -14.90 108.01
CA SER A 214 -58.88 -15.22 109.30
C SER A 214 -58.82 -14.01 110.24
N VAL A 215 -58.50 -12.83 109.70
CA VAL A 215 -58.55 -11.56 110.45
C VAL A 215 -59.98 -11.24 110.87
N PHE A 216 -60.96 -11.41 109.98
CA PHE A 216 -62.37 -11.19 110.29
C PHE A 216 -62.89 -12.16 111.37
N PHE A 217 -62.50 -13.43 111.31
CA PHE A 217 -62.87 -14.42 112.32
C PHE A 217 -62.25 -14.11 113.69
N ARG A 218 -60.98 -13.65 113.72
CA ARG A 218 -60.34 -13.17 114.95
C ARG A 218 -61.02 -11.92 115.51
N ILE A 219 -61.40 -10.96 114.67
CA ILE A 219 -62.16 -9.77 115.10
C ILE A 219 -63.52 -10.19 115.68
N LEU A 220 -64.23 -11.13 115.04
CA LEU A 220 -65.51 -11.65 115.51
C LEU A 220 -65.38 -12.38 116.85
N GLN A 221 -64.30 -13.17 117.04
CA GLN A 221 -64.00 -13.83 118.31
C GLN A 221 -63.74 -12.82 119.44
N VAL A 222 -63.02 -11.73 119.16
CA VAL A 222 -62.79 -10.65 120.12
C VAL A 222 -64.12 -9.93 120.46
N LEU A 223 -64.98 -9.67 119.47
CA LEU A 223 -66.29 -9.07 119.69
C LEU A 223 -67.24 -9.95 120.51
N VAL A 224 -67.23 -11.27 120.31
CA VAL A 224 -68.03 -12.22 121.10
C VAL A 224 -67.55 -12.28 122.56
N VAL A 225 -66.24 -12.18 122.81
CA VAL A 225 -65.69 -12.10 124.17
C VAL A 225 -66.04 -10.77 124.85
N VAL A 226 -66.04 -9.66 124.10
CA VAL A 226 -66.42 -8.32 124.64
C VAL A 226 -67.93 -8.19 124.88
N MET A 227 -68.78 -8.96 124.20
CA MET A 227 -70.24 -8.93 124.42
C MET A 227 -70.76 -9.86 125.54
N PHE A 228 -69.93 -10.76 126.09
CA PHE A 228 -70.30 -11.70 127.15
C PHE A 228 -69.53 -11.50 128.48
N CYS A 229 -68.80 -10.39 128.62
CA CYS A 229 -68.28 -9.85 129.87
C CYS A 229 -68.93 -8.50 130.17
#